data_AF-A0A0I9UT24-F1
#
_entry.id   AF-A0A0I9UT24-F1
#
_cell.length_a   1.000
_cell.length_b   1.000
_cell.length_c   1.000
_cell.angle_alpha   90.00
_cell.angle_beta   90.00
_cell.angle_gamma   90.00
#
_symmetry.space_group_name_H-M   'P 1'
#
loop_
_entity.id
_entity.type
_entity.pdbx_description
1 polymer ?
#
loop_
_entity_poly.entity_id
_entity_poly.type
_entity_poly.pdbx_seq_one_letter_code
_entity_poly.pdbx_strand_id
1 'polypeptide(L)'
;MSFVITAPKTLAAAAGGLTKTWYDLVNTEVSATRDMTSVVAPGADVVSKEVQRFLAAHTKQYQKVSERAWLIFDRFGDSVSSAADMYLTAEEDNAEF
;
A
#
# COMPACT_ATOMS: atom_id res chain seq x y z
N MET A 1 9.69 -18.07 35.60
CA MET A 1 9.87 -17.10 34.50
C MET A 1 8.92 -17.50 33.38
N SER A 2 8.18 -16.56 32.79
CA SER A 2 7.30 -16.86 31.64
C SER A 2 8.15 -16.96 30.37
N PHE A 3 8.01 -18.04 29.62
CA PHE A 3 8.56 -18.12 28.27
C PHE A 3 7.78 -17.15 27.36
N VAL A 4 8.52 -16.34 26.60
CA VAL A 4 7.96 -15.60 25.46
C VAL A 4 8.27 -16.43 24.23
N ILE A 5 7.24 -16.82 23.49
CA ILE A 5 7.37 -17.52 22.21
C ILE A 5 7.21 -16.47 21.11
N THR A 6 8.24 -16.30 20.30
CA THR A 6 8.23 -15.44 19.11
C THR A 6 8.01 -16.28 17.85
N ALA A 7 7.62 -15.63 16.75
CA ALA A 7 7.39 -16.28 15.45
C ALA A 7 7.99 -15.45 14.30
N PRO A 8 9.31 -15.21 14.27
CA PRO A 8 9.96 -14.35 13.28
C PRO A 8 9.72 -14.83 11.85
N LYS A 9 9.67 -16.14 11.61
CA LYS A 9 9.35 -16.72 10.29
C LYS A 9 7.96 -16.32 9.79
N THR A 10 6.98 -16.21 10.68
CA THR A 10 5.62 -15.76 10.34
C THR A 10 5.61 -14.28 9.99
N LEU A 11 6.38 -13.46 10.71
CA LEU A 11 6.54 -12.03 10.39
C LEU A 11 7.26 -11.82 9.05
N ALA A 12 8.32 -12.60 8.77
CA ALA A 12 9.00 -12.56 7.47
C ALA A 12 8.07 -12.97 6.31
N ALA A 13 7.25 -14.01 6.51
CA ALA A 13 6.23 -14.39 5.53
C ALA A 13 5.17 -13.28 5.33
N ALA A 14 4.77 -12.60 6.41
CA ALA A 14 3.85 -11.47 6.34
C ALA A 14 4.48 -10.28 5.58
N ALA A 15 5.74 -9.94 5.83
CA ALA A 15 6.48 -8.92 5.09
C ALA A 15 6.53 -9.24 3.58
N GLY A 16 6.85 -10.48 3.21
CA GLY A 16 6.80 -10.93 1.82
C GLY A 16 5.40 -10.84 1.20
N GLY A 17 4.36 -11.16 1.98
CA GLY A 17 2.97 -10.98 1.58
C GLY A 17 2.61 -9.52 1.30
N LEU A 18 3.03 -8.59 2.17
CA LEU A 18 2.82 -7.15 2.00
C LEU A 18 3.50 -6.64 0.72
N THR A 19 4.75 -7.05 0.46
CA THR A 19 5.46 -6.70 -0.78
C THR A 19 4.73 -7.19 -2.01
N LYS A 20 4.18 -8.41 -2.00
CA LYS A 20 3.37 -8.91 -3.11
C LYS A 20 2.10 -8.07 -3.31
N THR A 21 1.36 -7.81 -2.23
CA THR A 21 0.15 -6.97 -2.27
C THR A 21 0.45 -5.58 -2.81
N TRP A 22 1.59 -5.00 -2.44
CA TRP A 22 2.04 -3.72 -2.96
C TRP A 22 2.17 -3.73 -4.49
N TYR A 23 2.86 -4.72 -5.05
CA TYR A 23 3.03 -4.84 -6.51
C TYR A 23 1.69 -4.99 -7.24
N ASP A 24 0.80 -5.85 -6.73
CA ASP A 24 -0.54 -6.06 -7.31
C ASP A 24 -1.34 -4.75 -7.34
N LEU A 25 -1.20 -3.96 -6.26
CA LEU A 25 -1.95 -2.74 -6.04
C LEU A 25 -1.41 -1.58 -6.88
N VAL A 26 -0.09 -1.41 -7.00
CA VAL A 26 0.52 -0.43 -7.92
C VAL A 26 0.13 -0.73 -9.37
N ASN A 27 0.14 -2.00 -9.78
CA ASN A 27 -0.26 -2.39 -11.12
C ASN A 27 -1.73 -2.03 -11.42
N THR A 28 -2.61 -2.25 -10.44
CA THR A 28 -4.03 -1.88 -10.55
C THR A 28 -4.25 -0.37 -10.58
N GLU A 29 -3.52 0.38 -9.75
CA GLU A 29 -3.62 1.84 -9.63
C GLU A 29 -3.23 2.55 -10.93
N VAL A 30 -2.22 2.04 -11.66
CA VAL A 30 -1.82 2.58 -12.96
C VAL A 30 -2.97 2.53 -13.96
N SER A 31 -3.66 1.39 -14.06
CA SER A 31 -4.83 1.23 -14.94
C SER A 31 -5.99 2.12 -14.49
N ALA A 32 -6.33 2.11 -13.20
CA ALA A 32 -7.44 2.91 -12.66
C ALA A 32 -7.22 4.42 -12.89
N THR A 33 -6.01 4.91 -12.62
CA THR A 33 -5.65 6.33 -12.81
C THR A 33 -5.76 6.74 -14.29
N ARG A 34 -5.35 5.86 -15.21
CA ARG A 34 -5.49 6.11 -16.64
C ARG A 34 -6.96 6.29 -17.03
N ASP A 35 -7.82 5.40 -16.56
CA ASP A 35 -9.24 5.44 -16.89
C ASP A 35 -9.91 6.68 -16.27
N MET A 36 -9.59 7.00 -15.01
CA MET A 36 -10.11 8.18 -14.31
C MET A 36 -9.66 9.52 -14.91
N THR A 37 -8.51 9.57 -15.60
CA THR A 37 -8.02 10.78 -16.28
C THR A 37 -8.51 10.90 -17.72
N SER A 38 -9.06 9.83 -18.30
CA SER A 38 -9.56 9.78 -19.68
C SER A 38 -10.99 10.29 -19.86
N VAL A 39 -11.69 10.65 -18.77
CA VAL A 39 -13.09 11.07 -18.80
C VAL A 39 -13.27 12.35 -19.62
N VAL A 40 -14.12 12.29 -20.63
CA VAL A 40 -14.52 13.41 -21.48
C VAL A 40 -15.99 13.77 -21.27
N ALA A 41 -16.35 15.00 -21.62
CA ALA A 41 -17.75 15.44 -21.58
C ALA A 41 -18.56 14.65 -22.63
N PRO A 42 -19.68 14.00 -22.26
CA PRO A 42 -20.48 13.22 -23.20
C PRO A 42 -21.23 14.09 -24.22
N GLY A 43 -21.40 15.39 -23.94
CA GLY A 43 -22.04 16.37 -24.80
C GLY A 43 -21.41 17.75 -24.70
N ALA A 44 -21.80 18.66 -25.60
CA ALA A 44 -21.30 20.04 -25.65
C ALA A 44 -21.96 20.98 -24.63
N ASP A 45 -23.03 20.52 -23.98
CA ASP A 45 -23.81 21.28 -23.02
C ASP A 45 -23.02 21.56 -21.72
N VAL A 46 -23.54 22.52 -20.95
CA VAL A 46 -22.89 22.99 -19.72
C VAL A 46 -22.84 21.89 -18.65
N VAL A 47 -23.89 21.05 -18.55
CA VAL A 47 -23.96 19.99 -17.55
C VAL A 47 -22.90 18.93 -17.81
N SER A 48 -22.75 18.49 -19.06
CA SER A 48 -21.71 17.54 -19.48
C SER A 48 -20.30 18.02 -19.16
N LYS A 49 -20.02 19.32 -19.37
CA LYS A 49 -18.73 19.93 -19.05
C LYS A 49 -18.49 20.03 -17.54
N GLU A 50 -19.51 20.37 -16.76
CA GLU A 50 -19.38 20.42 -15.30
C GLU A 50 -19.18 19.03 -14.68
N VAL A 51 -19.86 18.00 -15.18
CA VAL A 51 -19.61 16.62 -14.74
C VAL A 51 -18.18 16.18 -15.05
N GLN A 52 -17.68 16.49 -16.25
CA GLN A 52 -16.29 16.21 -16.62
C GLN A 52 -15.28 16.93 -15.70
N ARG A 53 -15.51 18.21 -15.39
CA ARG A 53 -14.68 18.97 -14.44
C ARG A 53 -14.71 18.40 -13.03
N PHE A 54 -15.90 18.03 -12.55
CA PHE A 54 -16.08 17.40 -11.25
C PHE A 54 -15.28 16.10 -11.13
N LEU A 55 -15.41 15.22 -12.13
CA LEU A 55 -14.69 13.94 -12.15
C LEU A 55 -13.18 14.16 -12.25
N ALA A 56 -12.71 15.11 -13.06
CA ALA A 56 -11.29 15.46 -13.11
C ALA A 56 -10.75 15.99 -11.77
N ALA A 57 -11.55 16.79 -11.04
CA ALA A 57 -11.19 17.24 -9.70
C ALA A 57 -11.15 16.08 -8.70
N HIS A 58 -12.12 15.16 -8.79
CA HIS A 58 -12.17 13.96 -7.97
C HIS A 58 -10.93 13.07 -8.18
N THR A 59 -10.50 12.85 -9.42
CA THR A 59 -9.28 12.09 -9.74
C THR A 59 -8.03 12.70 -9.06
N LYS A 60 -7.89 14.03 -9.08
CA LYS A 60 -6.78 14.70 -8.38
C LYS A 60 -6.83 14.52 -6.87
N GLN A 61 -8.03 14.51 -6.28
CA GLN A 61 -8.20 14.27 -4.85
C GLN A 61 -7.89 12.81 -4.50
N TYR A 62 -8.35 11.86 -5.31
CA TYR A 62 -8.02 10.45 -5.18
C TYR A 62 -6.50 10.24 -5.18
N GLN A 63 -5.78 10.75 -6.18
CA GLN A 63 -4.31 10.63 -6.26
C GLN A 63 -3.60 11.13 -4.99
N LYS A 64 -4.00 12.30 -4.45
CA LYS A 64 -3.43 12.84 -3.20
C LYS A 64 -3.67 11.94 -1.99
N VAL A 65 -4.81 11.26 -1.94
CA VAL A 65 -5.14 10.32 -0.86
C VAL A 65 -4.36 9.03 -1.06
N SER A 66 -4.31 8.49 -2.28
CA SER A 66 -3.54 7.29 -2.62
C SER A 66 -2.06 7.46 -2.28
N GLU A 67 -1.43 8.59 -2.62
CA GLU A 67 -0.04 8.90 -2.24
C GLU A 67 0.23 8.77 -0.74
N ARG A 68 -0.72 9.18 0.10
CA ARG A 68 -0.59 9.05 1.56
C ARG A 68 -0.77 7.60 2.01
N ALA A 69 -1.72 6.88 1.41
CA ALA A 69 -1.92 5.46 1.68
C ALA A 69 -0.68 4.65 1.30
N TRP A 70 -0.04 4.98 0.18
CA TRP A 70 1.21 4.40 -0.29
C TRP A 70 2.31 4.52 0.75
N LEU A 71 2.54 5.73 1.26
CA LEU A 71 3.54 5.98 2.29
C LEU A 71 3.28 5.21 3.59
N ILE A 72 2.01 5.05 3.98
CA ILE A 72 1.63 4.30 5.18
C ILE A 72 1.91 2.81 4.98
N PHE A 73 1.53 2.27 3.83
CA PHE A 73 1.71 0.85 3.51
C PHE A 73 3.20 0.48 3.45
N ASP A 74 4.01 1.31 2.81
CA ASP A 74 5.47 1.15 2.72
C ASP A 74 6.13 1.11 4.11
N ARG A 75 5.86 2.11 4.95
CA ARG A 75 6.36 2.16 6.33
C ARG A 75 5.90 0.98 7.18
N PHE A 76 4.67 0.50 6.95
CA PHE A 76 4.17 -0.67 7.64
C PHE A 76 4.94 -1.94 7.22
N GLY A 77 5.19 -2.12 5.91
CA GLY A 77 6.03 -3.21 5.40
C GLY A 77 7.43 -3.21 6.00
N ASP A 78 8.10 -2.04 6.00
CA ASP A 78 9.42 -1.85 6.60
C ASP A 78 9.43 -2.21 8.09
N SER A 79 8.41 -1.75 8.84
CA SER A 79 8.30 -2.05 10.27
C SER A 79 8.12 -3.54 10.54
N VAL A 80 7.35 -4.25 9.71
CA VAL A 80 7.15 -5.70 9.85
C VAL A 80 8.41 -6.47 9.51
N SER A 81 9.12 -6.07 8.44
CA SER A 81 10.40 -6.68 8.07
C SER A 81 11.45 -6.49 9.16
N SER A 82 11.61 -5.25 9.64
CA SER A 82 12.56 -4.94 10.72
C SER A 82 12.24 -5.70 12.01
N ALA A 83 10.96 -5.84 12.38
CA ALA A 83 10.57 -6.63 13.53
C ALA A 83 10.88 -8.13 13.35
N ALA A 84 10.69 -8.68 12.15
CA ALA A 84 11.05 -10.07 11.85
C ALA A 84 12.54 -10.32 12.07
N ASP A 85 13.40 -9.42 11.58
CA ASP A 85 14.86 -9.51 11.74
C ASP A 85 15.26 -9.40 13.21
N MET A 86 14.70 -8.43 13.96
CA MET A 86 14.98 -8.26 15.38
C MET A 86 14.65 -9.51 16.21
N TYR A 87 13.49 -10.12 15.97
CA TYR A 87 13.09 -11.35 16.66
C TYR A 87 13.92 -12.56 16.22
N LEU A 88 14.33 -12.62 14.96
CA LEU A 88 15.21 -13.70 14.48
C LEU A 88 16.58 -13.62 15.16
N THR A 89 17.22 -12.45 15.17
CA THR A 89 18.50 -12.24 15.86
C THR A 89 18.39 -12.57 17.34
N ALA A 90 17.32 -12.16 18.01
CA ALA A 90 17.11 -12.49 19.42
C ALA A 90 16.94 -14.02 19.66
N GLU A 91 16.32 -14.75 18.74
CA GLU A 91 16.22 -16.22 18.82
C GLU A 91 17.59 -16.90 18.60
N GLU A 92 18.38 -16.40 17.65
CA GLU A 92 19.74 -16.89 17.36
C GLU A 92 20.68 -16.66 18.55
N ASP A 93 20.73 -15.43 19.08
CA ASP A 93 21.56 -15.09 20.25
C ASP A 93 21.22 -15.97 21.46
N ASN A 94 19.93 -16.21 21.72
CA ASN A 94 19.49 -17.07 22.84
C ASN A 94 19.83 -18.55 22.65
N ALA A 95 19.97 -19.02 21.40
CA ALA A 95 20.30 -20.41 21.09
C ALA A 95 21.81 -20.71 21.21
N GLU A 96 22.66 -19.67 21.24
CA GLU A 96 24.11 -19.77 21.43
C GLU A 96 24.54 -19.87 22.91
N PHE A 97 23.62 -19.69 23.86
CA PHE A 97 23.84 -19.84 25.32
C PHE A 97 23.34 -21.20 25.85
#